data_AF-A0A3R9HZZ3-F1
#
_entry.id   AF-A0A3R9HZZ3-F1
#
_cell.length_a   1.000
_cell.length_b   1.000
_cell.length_c   1.000
_cell.angle_alpha   90.00
_cell.angle_beta   90.00
_cell.angle_gamma   90.00
#
_symmetry.space_group_name_H-M   'P 1'
#
loop_
_entity.id
_entity.type
_entity.pdbx_description
1 polymer ?
#
loop_
_entity_poly.entity_id
_entity_poly.type
_entity_poly.pdbx_seq_one_letter_code
_entity_poly.pdbx_strand_id
1 'polypeptide(L)'
;MERYEFTATTAKSDIIIGILFPMFLMLPVLGIQLAIFYLKLNDFFKSQPLFLYTIVLVFFGISFLLIKKIQGSLVKNFVVELSGRNIRIWCNGKEIVSGEVIFCRIKNKEPKLGARALNVDIDTKGDNIKFRVRSKEYENSSSSTWNPLGTSKPSDVETLLSLGKKIKNVMEEEVLIEDEASKKPRSF
;
A
#
# COMPACT_ATOMS: atom_id res chain seq x y z
N MET A 1 2.60 2.31 -27.00
CA MET A 1 1.78 2.26 -25.77
C MET A 1 2.48 1.33 -24.82
N GLU A 2 2.84 1.83 -23.64
CA GLU A 2 3.58 1.03 -22.66
C GLU A 2 2.64 0.50 -21.60
N ARG A 3 2.88 -0.75 -21.18
CA ARG A 3 2.03 -1.47 -20.23
C ARG A 3 2.85 -1.88 -19.02
N TYR A 4 2.33 -1.55 -17.85
CA TYR A 4 2.92 -1.84 -16.56
C TYR A 4 1.98 -2.70 -15.75
N GLU A 5 2.47 -3.79 -15.19
CA GLU A 5 1.70 -4.69 -14.34
C GLU A 5 2.37 -4.77 -12.97
N PHE A 6 1.60 -4.48 -11.92
CA PHE A 6 2.11 -4.54 -10.57
C PHE A 6 1.01 -4.81 -9.57
N THR A 7 1.41 -5.38 -8.44
CA THR A 7 0.53 -5.59 -7.30
C THR A 7 0.66 -4.40 -6.35
N ALA A 8 -0.45 -3.82 -5.91
CA ALA A 8 -0.43 -2.71 -4.96
C ALA A 8 -1.65 -2.71 -4.03
N THR A 9 -1.53 -1.92 -2.97
CA THR A 9 -2.67 -1.47 -2.17
C THR A 9 -3.01 -0.03 -2.53
N THR A 10 -4.28 0.36 -2.34
CA THR A 10 -4.71 1.75 -2.46
C THR A 10 -4.56 2.48 -1.12
N ALA A 11 -4.53 3.82 -1.14
CA ALA A 11 -4.53 4.60 0.10
C ALA A 11 -5.75 4.31 0.99
N LYS A 12 -6.94 4.06 0.40
CA LYS A 12 -8.14 3.69 1.16
C LYS A 12 -7.95 2.37 1.90
N SER A 13 -7.42 1.35 1.21
CA SER A 13 -7.12 0.06 1.85
C SER A 13 -6.04 0.15 2.93
N ASP A 14 -5.08 1.06 2.78
CA ASP A 14 -4.02 1.26 3.78
C ASP A 14 -4.55 1.92 5.06
N ILE A 15 -5.53 2.82 4.95
CA ILE A 15 -6.25 3.37 6.11
C ILE A 15 -7.05 2.25 6.81
N ILE A 16 -7.73 1.42 6.02
CA ILE A 16 -8.50 0.27 6.53
C ILE A 16 -7.59 -0.66 7.33
N ILE A 17 -6.43 -1.07 6.80
CA ILE A 17 -5.50 -1.95 7.53
C ILE A 17 -4.97 -1.27 8.81
N GLY A 18 -4.69 0.04 8.75
CA GLY A 18 -4.21 0.82 9.88
C GLY A 18 -5.21 0.91 11.04
N ILE A 19 -6.51 0.88 10.77
CA ILE A 19 -7.58 0.91 11.78
C ILE A 19 -7.91 -0.51 12.29
N LEU A 20 -8.01 -1.48 11.39
CA LEU A 20 -8.35 -2.87 11.76
C LEU A 20 -7.26 -3.53 12.61
N PHE A 21 -5.99 -3.22 12.35
CA PHE A 21 -4.87 -3.79 13.10
C PHE A 21 -4.97 -3.56 14.62
N PRO A 22 -5.04 -2.32 15.15
CA PRO A 22 -5.19 -2.10 16.59
C PRO A 22 -6.54 -2.60 17.12
N MET A 23 -7.60 -2.54 16.31
CA MET A 23 -8.93 -3.03 16.71
C MET A 23 -8.92 -4.53 17.01
N PHE A 24 -8.32 -5.35 16.13
CA PHE A 24 -8.21 -6.80 16.34
C PHE A 24 -7.24 -7.19 17.47
N LEU A 25 -6.36 -6.29 17.90
CA LEU A 25 -5.47 -6.53 19.04
C LEU A 25 -6.13 -6.11 20.37
N MET A 26 -6.80 -4.96 20.41
CA MET A 26 -7.36 -4.40 21.64
C MET A 26 -8.73 -5.00 22.00
N LEU A 27 -9.58 -5.28 21.02
CA LEU A 27 -10.94 -5.79 21.27
C LEU A 27 -10.94 -7.16 21.98
N PRO A 28 -10.07 -8.12 21.62
CA PRO A 28 -9.97 -9.38 22.36
C PRO A 28 -9.50 -9.20 23.79
N VAL A 29 -8.53 -8.30 24.03
CA VAL A 29 -8.03 -8.01 25.39
C VAL A 29 -9.17 -7.48 26.26
N LEU A 30 -9.94 -6.52 25.74
CA LEU A 30 -11.11 -5.99 26.43
C LEU A 30 -12.15 -7.08 26.69
N GLY A 31 -12.44 -7.93 25.70
CA GLY A 31 -13.38 -9.05 25.83
C GLY A 31 -12.97 -10.07 26.88
N ILE A 32 -11.68 -10.43 26.94
CA ILE A 32 -11.13 -11.31 27.97
C ILE A 32 -11.27 -10.66 29.34
N GLN A 33 -10.93 -9.38 29.48
CA GLN A 33 -11.03 -8.67 30.76
C GLN A 33 -12.48 -8.60 31.26
N LEU A 34 -13.43 -8.32 30.38
CA LEU A 34 -14.87 -8.36 30.67
C LEU A 34 -15.32 -9.77 31.10
N ALA A 35 -14.89 -10.81 30.38
CA ALA A 35 -15.24 -12.19 30.72
C ALA A 35 -14.71 -12.60 32.09
N ILE A 36 -13.47 -12.24 32.42
CA ILE A 36 -12.87 -12.48 33.75
C ILE A 36 -13.69 -11.80 34.84
N PHE A 37 -14.08 -10.54 34.63
CA PHE A 37 -14.83 -9.75 35.59
C PHE A 37 -16.23 -10.33 35.84
N TYR A 38 -17.01 -10.57 34.78
CA TYR A 38 -18.39 -11.03 34.91
C TYR A 38 -18.51 -12.47 35.42
N LEU A 39 -17.59 -13.35 35.00
CA LEU A 39 -17.58 -14.76 35.44
C LEU A 39 -16.83 -14.96 36.76
N LYS A 40 -16.30 -13.88 37.37
CA LYS A 40 -15.48 -13.92 38.59
C LYS A 40 -14.33 -14.94 38.51
N LEU A 41 -13.69 -15.05 37.35
CA LEU A 41 -12.58 -16.00 37.10
C LEU A 41 -11.23 -15.52 37.65
N ASN A 42 -11.22 -14.40 38.38
CA ASN A 42 -9.99 -13.78 38.88
C ASN A 42 -9.20 -14.72 39.79
N ASP A 43 -9.88 -15.45 40.69
CA ASP A 43 -9.24 -16.40 41.58
C ASP A 43 -8.70 -17.62 40.82
N PHE A 44 -9.45 -18.11 39.82
CA PHE A 44 -9.01 -19.21 38.96
C PHE A 44 -7.74 -18.87 38.19
N PHE A 45 -7.68 -17.71 37.53
CA PHE A 45 -6.49 -17.30 36.78
C PHE A 45 -5.31 -16.90 37.68
N LYS A 46 -5.57 -16.46 38.92
CA LYS A 46 -4.52 -16.25 39.91
C LYS A 46 -3.87 -17.57 40.35
N SER A 47 -4.68 -18.63 40.49
CA SER A 47 -4.17 -19.98 40.79
C SER A 47 -3.53 -20.66 39.58
N GLN A 48 -3.99 -20.37 38.37
CA GLN A 48 -3.57 -21.03 37.14
C GLN A 48 -3.25 -20.02 36.02
N PRO A 49 -2.17 -19.23 36.15
CA PRO A 49 -1.84 -18.16 35.22
C PRO A 49 -1.50 -18.66 33.81
N LEU A 50 -1.03 -19.91 33.69
CA LEU A 50 -0.73 -20.53 32.40
C LEU A 50 -1.96 -20.61 31.49
N PHE A 51 -3.16 -20.84 32.04
CA PHE A 51 -4.40 -20.85 31.24
C PHE A 51 -4.74 -19.46 30.68
N LEU A 52 -4.43 -18.39 31.42
CA LEU A 52 -4.64 -17.03 30.90
C LEU A 52 -3.70 -16.76 29.73
N TYR A 53 -2.42 -17.13 29.86
CA TYR A 53 -1.45 -16.94 28.78
C TYR A 53 -1.78 -17.73 27.52
N THR A 54 -2.25 -18.98 27.65
CA THR A 54 -2.66 -19.77 26.48
C THR A 54 -3.86 -19.15 25.77
N ILE A 55 -4.86 -18.68 26.52
CA ILE A 55 -6.01 -17.97 25.95
C ILE A 55 -5.54 -16.73 25.18
N VAL A 56 -4.73 -15.87 25.80
CA VAL A 56 -4.20 -14.66 25.16
C VAL A 56 -3.42 -15.01 23.90
N LEU A 57 -2.56 -16.03 23.94
CA LEU A 57 -1.74 -16.44 22.80
C LEU A 57 -2.58 -16.98 21.63
N VAL A 58 -3.65 -17.73 21.92
CA VAL A 58 -4.62 -18.20 20.92
C VAL A 58 -5.35 -17.03 20.28
N PHE A 59 -5.84 -16.06 21.07
CA PHE A 59 -6.51 -14.87 20.54
C PHE A 59 -5.58 -14.02 19.68
N PHE A 60 -4.33 -13.80 20.11
CA PHE A 60 -3.32 -13.10 19.31
C PHE A 60 -3.03 -13.82 17.99
N GLY A 61 -2.90 -15.15 18.03
CA GLY A 61 -2.70 -15.96 16.83
C GLY A 61 -3.86 -15.83 15.83
N ILE A 62 -5.10 -15.94 16.31
CA ILE A 62 -6.31 -15.78 15.48
C ILE A 62 -6.39 -14.37 14.90
N SER A 63 -6.19 -13.33 15.72
CA SER A 63 -6.17 -11.93 15.26
C SER A 63 -5.13 -11.71 14.18
N PHE A 64 -3.91 -12.24 14.35
CA PHE A 64 -2.85 -12.13 13.36
C PHE A 64 -3.23 -12.80 12.02
N LEU A 65 -3.83 -14.00 12.07
CA LEU A 65 -4.30 -14.70 10.88
C LEU A 65 -5.42 -13.92 10.15
N LEU A 66 -6.36 -13.32 10.91
CA LEU A 66 -7.42 -12.48 10.35
C LEU A 66 -6.86 -11.24 9.66
N ILE A 67 -5.92 -10.55 10.31
CA ILE A 67 -5.24 -9.38 9.74
C ILE A 67 -4.55 -9.76 8.43
N LYS A 68 -3.79 -10.87 8.39
CA LYS A 68 -3.13 -11.34 7.16
C LYS A 68 -4.14 -11.64 6.05
N LYS A 69 -5.27 -12.26 6.38
CA LYS A 69 -6.33 -12.58 5.41
C LYS A 69 -6.93 -11.31 4.82
N ILE A 70 -7.22 -10.31 5.65
CA ILE A 70 -7.74 -9.01 5.22
C ILE A 70 -6.70 -8.29 4.36
N GLN A 71 -5.44 -8.27 4.79
CA GLN A 71 -4.34 -7.66 4.03
C GLN A 71 -4.23 -8.28 2.63
N GLY A 72 -4.28 -9.61 2.51
CA GLY A 72 -4.28 -10.31 1.22
C GLY A 72 -5.47 -9.95 0.33
N SER A 73 -6.65 -9.72 0.91
CA SER A 73 -7.85 -9.33 0.17
C SER A 73 -7.79 -7.89 -0.37
N LEU A 74 -7.05 -7.01 0.31
CA LEU A 74 -6.90 -5.60 -0.04
C LEU A 74 -5.83 -5.36 -1.12
N VAL A 75 -4.94 -6.32 -1.29
CA VAL A 75 -3.94 -6.34 -2.35
C VAL A 75 -4.63 -6.63 -3.68
N LYS A 76 -4.45 -5.75 -4.67
CA LYS A 76 -5.06 -5.86 -6.00
C LYS A 76 -4.00 -5.82 -7.09
N ASN A 77 -4.33 -6.45 -8.23
CA ASN A 77 -3.50 -6.40 -9.43
C ASN A 77 -3.92 -5.21 -10.27
N PHE A 78 -2.94 -4.37 -10.62
CA PHE A 78 -3.13 -3.21 -11.46
C PHE A 78 -2.41 -3.40 -12.78
N VAL A 79 -3.12 -3.05 -13.86
CA VAL A 79 -2.54 -2.92 -15.21
C VAL A 79 -2.68 -1.46 -15.60
N VAL A 80 -1.55 -0.81 -15.84
CA VAL A 80 -1.48 0.59 -16.24
C VAL A 80 -0.96 0.67 -17.66
N GLU A 81 -1.73 1.32 -18.52
CA GLU A 81 -1.33 1.62 -19.88
C GLU A 81 -1.07 3.11 -20.01
N LEU A 82 0.13 3.46 -20.50
CA LEU A 82 0.58 4.83 -20.71
C LEU A 82 0.76 5.10 -22.20
N SER A 83 0.12 6.16 -22.69
CA SER A 83 0.27 6.69 -24.05
C SER A 83 0.49 8.19 -23.98
N GLY A 84 1.76 8.61 -23.96
CA GLY A 84 2.13 10.00 -23.69
C GLY A 84 1.59 10.44 -22.33
N ARG A 85 0.83 11.53 -22.31
CA ARG A 85 0.17 12.06 -21.11
C ARG A 85 -1.13 11.34 -20.72
N ASN A 86 -1.68 10.49 -21.59
CA ASN A 86 -2.90 9.73 -21.30
C ASN A 86 -2.57 8.44 -20.55
N ILE A 87 -3.29 8.21 -19.45
CA ILE A 87 -3.18 7.00 -18.63
C ILE A 87 -4.51 6.26 -18.63
N ARG A 88 -4.44 4.93 -18.65
CA ARG A 88 -5.57 4.03 -18.36
C ARG A 88 -5.14 3.05 -17.28
N ILE A 89 -5.95 2.93 -16.25
CA ILE A 89 -5.67 2.09 -15.09
C ILE A 89 -6.80 1.10 -14.92
N TRP A 90 -6.43 -0.17 -14.95
CA TRP A 90 -7.32 -1.30 -14.75
C TRP A 90 -6.99 -1.96 -13.41
N CYS A 91 -8.04 -2.26 -12.65
CA CYS A 91 -7.96 -3.03 -11.41
C CYS A 91 -8.78 -4.30 -11.58
N ASN A 92 -8.14 -5.47 -11.50
CA ASN A 92 -8.78 -6.77 -11.69
C ASN A 92 -9.68 -6.84 -12.96
N GLY A 93 -9.22 -6.26 -14.08
CA GLY A 93 -9.96 -6.28 -15.35
C GLY A 93 -11.09 -5.26 -15.48
N LYS A 94 -11.29 -4.38 -14.49
CA LYS A 94 -12.20 -3.24 -14.59
C LYS A 94 -11.42 -1.93 -14.66
N GLU A 95 -11.74 -1.08 -15.64
CA GLU A 95 -11.18 0.26 -15.74
C GLU A 95 -11.66 1.11 -14.56
N ILE A 96 -10.72 1.75 -13.86
CA ILE A 96 -11.00 2.56 -12.67
C ILE A 96 -10.60 4.03 -12.82
N VAL A 97 -9.62 4.32 -13.67
CA VAL A 97 -9.15 5.68 -13.96
C VAL A 97 -8.74 5.73 -15.41
N SER A 98 -9.24 6.71 -16.15
CA SER A 98 -8.69 7.07 -17.45
C SER A 98 -8.73 8.57 -17.64
N GLY A 99 -7.66 9.10 -18.24
CA GLY A 99 -7.60 10.48 -18.63
C GLY A 99 -6.18 10.96 -18.80
N GLU A 100 -6.07 12.26 -19.03
CA GLU A 100 -4.80 12.96 -19.10
C GLU A 100 -4.25 13.20 -17.69
N VAL A 101 -2.99 12.85 -17.48
CA VAL A 101 -2.29 13.05 -16.21
C VAL A 101 -1.97 14.54 -16.03
N ILE A 102 -2.51 15.13 -14.96
CA ILE A 102 -2.21 16.50 -14.55
C ILE A 102 -0.99 16.52 -13.64
N PHE A 103 -0.91 15.54 -12.73
CA PHE A 103 0.07 15.56 -11.67
C PHE A 103 0.47 14.15 -11.23
N CYS A 104 1.76 13.97 -10.95
CA CYS A 104 2.32 12.74 -10.41
C CYS A 104 3.25 13.06 -9.25
N ARG A 105 2.98 12.48 -8.08
CA ARG A 105 3.82 12.61 -6.89
C ARG A 105 4.38 11.26 -6.48
N ILE A 106 5.71 11.15 -6.54
CA ILE A 106 6.44 9.99 -6.06
C ILE A 106 7.01 10.31 -4.67
N LYS A 107 6.59 9.54 -3.67
CA LYS A 107 7.18 9.56 -2.32
C LYS A 107 7.93 8.26 -2.14
N ASN A 108 9.20 8.28 -2.52
CA ASN A 108 10.13 7.20 -2.24
C ASN A 108 10.85 7.51 -0.92
N LYS A 109 10.64 6.68 0.11
CA LYS A 109 11.46 6.77 1.32
C LYS A 109 12.63 5.82 1.12
N GLU A 110 13.84 6.37 0.96
CA GLU A 110 15.04 5.55 1.00
C GLU A 110 15.10 4.82 2.36
N PRO A 111 15.27 3.49 2.35
CA PRO A 111 15.25 2.73 3.59
C PRO A 111 16.52 3.02 4.38
N LYS A 112 16.40 3.78 5.49
CA LYS A 112 17.51 3.96 6.45
C LYS A 112 17.79 2.67 7.23
N LEU A 113 16.77 1.83 7.44
CA LEU A 113 16.81 0.44 7.94
C LEU A 113 15.40 -0.13 7.72
N GLY A 114 15.24 -1.22 6.96
CA GLY A 114 13.96 -1.94 6.83
C GLY A 114 13.30 -1.94 5.45
N ALA A 115 12.05 -2.39 5.41
CA ALA A 115 11.34 -2.78 4.19
C ALA A 115 11.09 -1.61 3.21
N ARG A 116 11.42 -1.84 1.93
CA ARG A 116 11.22 -0.87 0.84
C ARG A 116 9.72 -0.57 0.66
N ALA A 117 9.37 0.71 0.71
CA ALA A 117 8.00 1.19 0.54
C ALA A 117 7.96 2.36 -0.44
N LEU A 118 6.97 2.35 -1.33
CA LEU A 118 6.78 3.37 -2.35
C LEU A 118 5.32 3.81 -2.39
N ASN A 119 5.17 5.13 -2.46
CA ASN A 119 3.89 5.81 -2.51
C ASN A 119 3.86 6.64 -3.80
N VAL A 120 2.94 6.34 -4.70
CA VAL A 120 2.74 7.11 -5.95
C VAL A 120 1.30 7.61 -5.96
N ASP A 121 1.14 8.92 -6.00
CA ASP A 121 -0.15 9.59 -6.13
C ASP A 121 -0.24 10.15 -7.57
N ILE A 122 -1.26 9.77 -8.33
CA ILE A 122 -1.50 10.20 -9.72
C ILE A 122 -2.86 10.90 -9.75
N ASP A 123 -2.87 12.12 -10.27
CA ASP A 123 -4.08 12.92 -10.49
C ASP A 123 -4.28 13.13 -11.99
N THR A 124 -5.49 12.83 -12.47
CA THR A 124 -5.96 13.07 -13.84
C THR A 124 -7.03 14.15 -13.84
N LYS A 125 -7.44 14.63 -15.03
CA LYS A 125 -8.51 15.64 -15.17
C LYS A 125 -9.84 15.26 -14.51
N GLY A 126 -10.16 13.97 -14.40
CA GLY A 126 -11.42 13.50 -13.82
C GLY A 126 -11.28 12.75 -12.50
N ASP A 127 -10.16 12.07 -12.27
CA ASP A 127 -10.00 11.11 -11.18
C ASP A 127 -8.61 11.14 -10.55
N ASN A 128 -8.50 10.61 -9.34
CA ASN A 128 -7.22 10.40 -8.68
C ASN A 128 -7.04 8.97 -8.18
N ILE A 129 -5.78 8.54 -8.15
CA ILE A 129 -5.41 7.26 -7.57
C ILE A 129 -4.14 7.37 -6.76
N LYS A 130 -4.12 6.68 -5.62
CA LYS A 130 -2.98 6.67 -4.70
C LYS A 130 -2.56 5.25 -4.46
N PHE A 131 -1.43 4.88 -5.04
CA PHE A 131 -0.78 3.60 -4.87
C PHE A 131 0.10 3.59 -3.63
N ARG A 132 0.03 2.48 -2.91
CA ARG A 132 0.82 2.16 -1.72
C ARG A 132 1.38 0.76 -1.91
N VAL A 133 2.70 0.66 -2.03
CA VAL A 133 3.41 -0.59 -2.25
C VAL A 133 4.42 -0.77 -1.13
N ARG A 134 4.38 -1.91 -0.45
CA ARG A 134 5.37 -2.31 0.55
C ARG A 134 5.89 -3.68 0.19
N SER A 135 7.21 -3.82 0.08
CA SER A 135 7.81 -5.11 -0.23
C SER A 135 7.63 -6.10 0.93
N LYS A 136 7.25 -7.34 0.60
CA LYS A 136 7.20 -8.50 1.52
C LYS A 136 8.58 -8.98 1.93
N GLU A 137 9.57 -8.71 1.10
CA GLU A 137 10.94 -9.14 1.31
C GLU A 137 11.85 -7.95 1.08
N TYR A 138 12.90 -7.84 1.87
CA TYR A 138 13.96 -6.89 1.59
C TYR A 138 15.29 -7.59 1.80
N GLU A 139 16.20 -7.34 0.86
CA GLU A 139 17.58 -7.77 0.96
C GLU A 139 18.31 -6.84 1.93
N ASN A 140 18.76 -7.40 3.04
CA ASN A 140 19.92 -6.86 3.73
C ASN A 140 21.17 -7.43 3.07
N SER A 141 22.32 -6.78 3.28
CA SER A 141 23.63 -7.19 2.75
C SER A 141 24.03 -8.65 3.01
N SER A 142 23.33 -9.35 3.90
CA SER A 142 23.60 -10.75 4.26
C SER A 142 22.38 -11.69 4.25
N SER A 143 21.13 -11.20 4.17
CA SER A 143 19.93 -12.07 4.18
C SER A 143 18.64 -11.37 3.72
N SER A 144 17.72 -12.15 3.13
CA SER A 144 16.35 -11.71 2.87
C SER A 144 15.54 -11.77 4.16
N THR A 145 15.03 -10.63 4.61
CA THR A 145 14.17 -10.56 5.80
C THR A 145 12.71 -10.39 5.40
N TRP A 146 11.84 -11.16 6.04
CA TRP A 146 10.41 -11.12 5.78
C TRP A 146 9.73 -9.93 6.49
N ASN A 147 8.96 -9.13 5.74
CA ASN A 147 8.17 -8.02 6.24
C ASN A 147 6.71 -8.46 6.45
N PRO A 148 6.22 -8.56 7.71
CA PRO A 148 4.84 -8.97 7.99
C PRO A 148 3.80 -7.98 7.46
N LEU A 149 4.18 -6.71 7.24
CA LEU A 149 3.31 -5.66 6.68
C LEU A 149 3.51 -5.47 5.16
N GLY A 150 4.30 -6.33 4.53
CA GLY A 150 4.53 -6.27 3.09
C GLY A 150 3.31 -6.73 2.31
N THR A 151 2.94 -5.95 1.30
CA THR A 151 1.74 -6.18 0.48
C THR A 151 2.10 -6.69 -0.91
N SER A 152 3.31 -6.41 -1.38
CA SER A 152 3.72 -6.59 -2.79
C SER A 152 5.12 -7.19 -2.88
N LYS A 153 5.54 -7.62 -4.07
CA LYS A 153 6.90 -8.12 -4.33
C LYS A 153 7.90 -6.96 -4.43
N PRO A 154 9.21 -7.19 -4.25
CA PRO A 154 10.24 -6.19 -4.51
C PRO A 154 10.15 -5.62 -5.94
N SER A 155 9.89 -6.48 -6.93
CA SER A 155 9.73 -6.09 -8.33
C SER A 155 8.56 -5.14 -8.57
N ASP A 156 7.44 -5.34 -7.87
CA ASP A 156 6.27 -4.44 -7.98
C ASP A 156 6.61 -3.00 -7.55
N VAL A 157 7.50 -2.85 -6.55
CA VAL A 157 7.98 -1.55 -6.10
C VAL A 157 8.80 -0.86 -7.20
N GLU A 158 9.63 -1.62 -7.90
CA GLU A 158 10.47 -1.10 -8.99
C GLU A 158 9.66 -0.73 -10.23
N THR A 159 8.69 -1.59 -10.60
CA THR A 159 7.75 -1.30 -11.69
C THR A 159 6.94 -0.04 -11.42
N LEU A 160 6.46 0.16 -10.18
CA LEU A 160 5.74 1.37 -9.84
C LEU A 160 6.67 2.61 -9.81
N LEU A 161 7.93 2.46 -9.40
CA LEU A 161 8.90 3.54 -9.42
C LEU A 161 9.24 3.97 -10.84
N SER A 162 9.45 3.01 -11.75
CA SER A 162 9.76 3.29 -13.15
C SER A 162 8.58 3.96 -13.85
N LEU A 163 7.35 3.46 -13.64
CA LEU A 163 6.12 4.10 -14.11
C LEU A 163 6.01 5.54 -13.61
N GLY A 164 6.18 5.77 -12.30
CA GLY A 164 6.08 7.11 -11.72
C GLY A 164 7.10 8.08 -12.32
N LYS A 165 8.37 7.65 -12.45
CA LYS A 165 9.44 8.46 -13.06
C LYS A 165 9.13 8.78 -14.51
N LYS A 166 8.62 7.81 -15.27
CA LYS A 166 8.28 7.99 -16.68
C LYS A 166 7.18 9.03 -16.86
N ILE A 167 6.11 8.94 -16.08
CA ILE A 167 5.03 9.94 -16.08
C ILE A 167 5.59 11.34 -15.79
N LYS A 168 6.48 11.45 -14.79
CA LYS A 168 7.10 12.74 -14.44
C LYS A 168 7.95 13.30 -15.59
N ASN A 169 8.76 12.46 -16.24
CA ASN A 169 9.59 12.87 -17.37
C ASN A 169 8.75 13.33 -18.56
N VAL A 170 7.70 12.59 -18.92
CA VAL A 170 6.78 12.97 -20.02
C VAL A 170 6.13 14.33 -19.75
N MET A 171 5.74 14.59 -18.49
CA MET A 171 5.18 15.88 -18.11
C MET A 171 6.20 17.03 -18.21
N GLU A 172 7.47 16.80 -17.88
CA GLU A 172 8.54 17.81 -17.97
C GLU A 172 8.92 18.10 -19.43
N GLU A 173 8.99 17.06 -20.28
CA GLU A 173 9.29 17.20 -21.72
C GLU A 173 8.21 18.02 -22.46
N GLU A 174 6.93 17.79 -22.19
CA GLU A 174 5.85 18.54 -22.84
C GLU A 174 5.76 20.01 -22.37
N VAL A 175 6.06 20.29 -21.09
CA VAL A 175 6.14 21.68 -20.59
C VAL A 175 7.26 22.45 -21.29
N LEU A 176 8.41 21.81 -21.51
CA LEU A 176 9.52 22.42 -22.24
C LEU A 176 9.17 22.69 -23.72
N ILE A 177 8.43 21.77 -24.36
CA ILE A 177 7.98 21.95 -25.75
C ILE A 177 6.94 23.07 -25.88
N GLU A 178 6.00 23.20 -24.93
CA GLU A 178 5.03 24.30 -24.91
C GLU A 178 5.71 25.67 -24.68
N ASP A 179 6.70 25.73 -23.79
CA ASP A 179 7.48 26.95 -23.52
C ASP A 179 8.35 27.36 -24.73
N GLU A 180 8.94 26.40 -25.45
CA GLU A 180 9.68 26.67 -26.69
C GLU A 180 8.76 27.09 -27.86
N ALA A 181 7.58 26.47 -27.98
CA ALA A 181 6.57 26.85 -28.98
C ALA A 181 6.00 28.26 -28.72
N SER A 182 5.85 28.65 -27.45
CA SER A 182 5.42 29.98 -27.00
C SER A 182 6.44 31.08 -27.33
N LYS A 183 7.75 30.75 -27.35
CA LYS A 183 8.84 31.68 -27.67
C LYS A 183 9.05 31.93 -29.17
N LYS A 184 8.35 31.24 -30.07
CA LYS A 184 8.50 31.46 -31.50
C LYS A 184 7.95 32.85 -31.87
N PRO A 185 8.76 33.77 -32.42
CA PRO A 185 8.28 35.10 -32.76
C PRO A 185 7.17 34.98 -33.79
N ARG A 186 6.02 35.63 -33.54
CA ARG A 186 5.02 35.88 -34.59
C ARG A 186 5.69 36.77 -35.63
N SER A 187 6.21 36.16 -36.70
CA SER A 187 6.61 36.88 -37.90
C SER A 187 5.35 37.46 -38.54
N PHE A 188 5.14 38.76 -38.37
CA PHE A 188 4.34 39.59 -39.27
C PHE A 188 5.29 40.33 -40.19
#